data_AF-A0AAW5MS11-F1
#
_entry.id   AF-A0AAW5MS11-F1
#
_cell.length_a   1.000
_cell.length_b   1.000
_cell.length_c   1.000
_cell.angle_alpha   90.00
_cell.angle_beta   90.00
_cell.angle_gamma   90.00
#
_symmetry.space_group_name_H-M   'P 1'
#
loop_
_entity.id
_entity.type
_entity.pdbx_description
1 polymer ?
#
loop_
_entity_poly.entity_id
_entity_poly.type
_entity_poly.pdbx_seq_one_letter_code
_entity_poly.pdbx_strand_id
1 'polypeptide(L)' 'LNLYKLYLIVDKENEKAIHIYRKLGFSVEGELMHEFFINGQYRNAIRMCIFQHQYLAEHKTPGQTLLKPTAQ' A
#
# COMPACT_ATOMS: atom_id res chain seq x y z
N LEU A 1 7.18 14.13 -7.64
CA LEU A 1 7.70 13.00 -6.82
C LEU A 1 7.71 11.75 -7.71
N ASN A 2 8.84 11.04 -7.85
CA ASN A 2 8.94 9.81 -8.65
C ASN A 2 8.80 8.58 -7.75
N LEU A 3 7.59 8.31 -7.25
CA LEU A 3 7.32 7.17 -6.37
C LEU A 3 6.89 5.96 -7.20
N TYR A 4 7.67 4.89 -7.14
CA TYR A 4 7.32 3.60 -7.77
C TYR A 4 6.27 2.81 -6.96
N LYS A 5 6.31 2.95 -5.63
CA LYS A 5 5.44 2.23 -4.69
C LYS A 5 5.13 3.10 -3.48
N LEU A 6 3.87 3.11 -3.07
CA LEU A 6 3.42 3.66 -1.81
C LEU A 6 2.97 2.51 -0.92
N TYR A 7 3.37 2.49 0.35
CA TYR A 7 2.97 1.46 1.30
C TYR A 7 2.58 2.04 2.65
N LEU A 8 1.80 1.26 3.39
CA LEU A 8 1.43 1.51 4.78
C LEU A 8 1.43 0.20 5.55
N ILE A 9 1.45 0.30 6.88
CA ILE A 9 1.30 -0.81 7.80
C ILE A 9 0.08 -0.51 8.69
N VAL A 10 -0.77 -1.50 8.89
CA VAL A 10 -1.99 -1.39 9.70
C VAL A 10 -2.12 -2.60 10.61
N ASP A 11 -2.59 -2.43 11.85
CA ASP A 11 -2.92 -3.56 12.73
C ASP A 11 -3.93 -4.48 12.03
N LYS A 12 -3.68 -5.80 12.04
CA LYS A 12 -4.56 -6.79 11.42
C LYS A 12 -6.00 -6.72 11.95
N GLU A 13 -6.18 -6.35 13.21
CA GLU A 13 -7.52 -6.24 13.81
C GLU A 13 -8.24 -4.94 13.45
N ASN A 14 -7.56 -3.96 12.85
CA ASN A 14 -8.18 -2.71 12.45
C ASN A 14 -8.88 -2.84 11.08
N GLU A 15 -9.92 -3.66 11.04
CA GLU A 15 -10.71 -3.94 9.82
C GLU A 15 -11.27 -2.68 9.17
N LYS A 16 -11.60 -1.66 9.96
CA LYS A 16 -12.09 -0.36 9.47
C LYS A 16 -11.03 0.36 8.63
N ALA A 17 -9.80 0.44 9.14
CA ALA A 17 -8.70 1.05 8.39
C ALA A 17 -8.37 0.24 7.13
N ILE A 18 -8.28 -1.09 7.24
CA ILE A 18 -8.06 -1.99 6.11
C ILE A 18 -9.12 -1.78 5.02
N HIS A 19 -10.41 -1.68 5.40
CA HIS A 19 -11.51 -1.43 4.47
C HIS A 19 -11.38 -0.08 3.75
N ILE A 20 -11.04 0.98 4.48
CA ILE A 20 -10.80 2.32 3.90
C ILE A 20 -9.62 2.25 2.91
N TYR A 21 -8.51 1.61 3.28
CA TYR A 21 -7.34 1.50 2.40
C TYR A 21 -7.63 0.71 1.14
N ARG A 22 -8.40 -0.38 1.22
CA ARG A 22 -8.87 -1.12 0.03
C ARG A 22 -9.69 -0.22 -0.89
N LYS A 23 -10.60 0.60 -0.35
CA LYS A 23 -11.38 1.56 -1.15
C LYS A 23 -10.50 2.62 -1.83
N LEU A 24 -9.36 2.97 -1.24
CA LEU A 24 -8.38 3.90 -1.80
C LEU A 24 -7.40 3.23 -2.78
N GLY A 25 -7.58 1.94 -3.09
CA GLY A 25 -6.78 1.21 -4.06
C GLY A 25 -5.59 0.45 -3.48
N PHE A 26 -5.36 0.49 -2.16
CA PHE A 26 -4.30 -0.32 -1.54
C PHE A 26 -4.65 -1.80 -1.56
N SER A 27 -3.66 -2.62 -1.92
CA SER A 27 -3.73 -4.08 -1.90
C SER A 27 -2.88 -4.65 -0.76
N VAL A 28 -3.26 -5.81 -0.22
CA VAL A 28 -2.44 -6.50 0.78
C VAL A 28 -1.19 -7.06 0.12
N GLU A 29 -0.04 -6.66 0.63
CA GLU A 29 1.26 -7.19 0.20
C GLU A 29 1.68 -8.38 1.07
N GLY A 30 1.40 -8.32 2.37
CA GLY A 30 1.73 -9.39 3.29
C GLY A 30 1.29 -9.12 4.72
N GLU A 31 1.34 -10.17 5.54
CA GLU A 31 1.15 -10.11 6.98
C GLU A 31 2.49 -10.20 7.69
N LEU A 32 2.72 -9.28 8.63
CA LEU A 32 3.90 -9.19 9.47
C LEU A 32 3.54 -9.79 10.84
N MET A 33 4.17 -10.91 11.16
CA MET A 33 3.88 -11.66 12.39
C MET A 33 4.51 -10.96 13.60
N HIS A 34 3.73 -10.73 14.66
CA HIS A 34 4.18 -10.12 15.91
C HIS A 34 4.92 -8.77 15.74
N GLU A 35 4.53 -7.99 14.72
CA GLU A 35 5.15 -6.72 14.34
C GLU A 35 5.12 -5.67 15.47
N PHE A 36 4.01 -5.61 16.22
CA PHE A 36 3.81 -4.61 17.27
C PHE A 36 3.59 -5.26 18.62
N PHE A 37 4.14 -4.67 19.68
CA PHE A 37 3.81 -5.01 21.06
C PHE A 37 2.94 -3.89 21.66
N ILE A 38 1.64 -4.16 21.83
CA ILE A 38 0.64 -3.18 22.29
C ILE A 38 -0.23 -3.84 23.35
N ASN A 39 -0.51 -3.13 24.44
CA ASN A 39 -1.34 -3.62 25.56
C ASN A 39 -0.89 -4.98 26.12
N GLY A 40 0.42 -5.22 26.17
CA GLY A 40 1.00 -6.46 26.73
C GLY A 40 0.94 -7.67 25.81
N GLN A 41 0.55 -7.50 24.54
CA GLN A 41 0.45 -8.59 23.57
C GLN A 41 1.12 -8.23 22.25
N TYR A 42 1.71 -9.23 21.62
CA TYR A 42 2.20 -9.10 20.25
C TYR A 42 1.04 -9.20 19.26
N ARG A 43 0.98 -8.26 18.34
CA ARG A 43 -0.04 -8.15 17.30
C ARG A 43 0.58 -8.26 15.92
N ASN A 44 -0.13 -8.94 15.04
CA ASN A 44 0.23 -9.00 13.63
C ASN A 44 -0.19 -7.69 12.95
N ALA A 45 0.56 -7.30 11.94
CA ALA A 45 0.25 -6.16 11.10
C ALA A 45 0.09 -6.60 9.65
N ILE A 46 -0.65 -5.82 8.88
CA ILE A 46 -0.80 -6.00 7.43
C ILE A 46 -0.03 -4.88 6.75
N ARG A 47 0.89 -5.26 5.87
CA ARG A 47 1.50 -4.33 4.92
C ARG A 47 0.59 -4.24 3.70
N MET A 48 0.20 -3.02 3.34
CA MET A 48 -0.58 -2.76 2.14
C MET A 48 0.17 -1.80 1.23
N CYS A 49 -0.04 -1.91 -0.08
CA CYS A 49 0.64 -1.05 -1.06
C CYS A 49 -0.18 -0.72 -2.31
N ILE A 50 0.24 0.34 -3.00
CA ILE A 50 -0.17 0.71 -4.35
C ILE A 50 1.11 0.85 -5.19
N PHE A 51 1.13 0.21 -6.36
CA PHE A 51 2.20 0.40 -7.33
C PHE A 51 1.84 1.51 -8.32
N GLN A 52 2.85 2.30 -8.69
CA GLN A 52 2.70 3.42 -9.61
C GLN A 52 2.06 2.99 -10.94
N HIS A 53 2.48 1.85 -11.51
CA HIS A 53 1.93 1.38 -12.78
C HIS A 53 0.45 0.97 -12.69
N GLN A 54 -0.01 0.44 -11.56
CA GLN A 54 -1.42 0.12 -11.33
C GLN A 54 -2.24 1.41 -11.23
N TYR A 55 -1.77 2.33 -10.39
CA TYR A 55 -2.41 3.63 -10.22
C TYR A 55 -2.55 4.40 -11.54
N LEU A 56 -1.46 4.49 -12.32
CA LEU A 56 -1.44 5.18 -13.62
C LEU A 56 -2.28 4.48 -14.69
N ALA A 57 -2.43 3.15 -14.62
CA ALA A 57 -3.31 2.41 -15.54
C ALA A 57 -4.79 2.71 -15.27
N GLU A 58 -5.18 2.81 -14.00
CA GLU A 58 -6.55 3.12 -13.56
C GLU A 58 -6.91 4.60 -13.74
N HIS A 59 -5.92 5.49 -13.63
CA HIS A 59 -6.12 6.95 -13.61
C HIS A 59 -5.56 7.63 -14.87
N LYS A 60 -5.54 6.93 -16.02
CA LYS A 60 -5.06 7.48 -17.29
C LYS A 60 -5.77 8.81 -17.59
N THR A 61 -5.05 9.89 -17.34
CA THR A 61 -5.40 11.20 -17.87
C THR A 61 -5.01 11.20 -19.34
N PRO A 62 -5.88 11.58 -20.29
CA PRO A 62 -5.47 11.71 -21.69
C PRO A 62 -4.44 12.85 -21.76
N GLY A 63 -3.14 12.53 -21.79
CA GLY A 63 -2.07 13.51 -22.00
C GLY A 63 -0.77 13.38 -21.20
N GLN A 64 -0.63 12.47 -20.23
CA GLN A 64 0.63 12.32 -19.48
C GLN A 64 1.48 11.15 -19.99
N THR A 65 2.48 11.49 -20.81
CA THR A 65 3.54 10.59 -21.28
C THR A 65 4.34 10.06 -20.09
N LEU A 66 4.24 8.75 -19.85
CA LEU A 66 4.95 8.04 -18.80
C LEU A 66 6.47 8.24 -18.96
N LEU A 67 7.11 8.86 -17.95
CA LEU A 67 8.56 8.85 -17.82
C LEU A 67 9.01 7.40 -17.67
N LYS A 68 9.84 6.94 -18.61
CA LYS A 68 10.43 5.61 -18.57
C LYS A 68 11.30 5.49 -17.30
N PRO A 69 11.23 4.38 -16.55
CA PRO A 69 12.14 4.15 -15.44
C PRO A 69 13.57 4.08 -15.99
N THR A 70 14.37 5.12 -15.77
CA THR A 70 15.81 5.07 -15.99
C THR A 70 16.44 4.41 -14.77
N ALA A 71 16.38 3.09 -14.71
CA ALA A 71 17.28 2.30 -13.88
C ALA A 71 18.25 1.61 -14.85
N GLN A 72 19.53 1.96 -14.72
CA GLN A 72 20.65 1.47 -15.53
C GLN A 72 21.28 0.25 -14.87
#